data_AF-A0A3S3Q101-F1
#
_entry.id   AF-A0A3S3Q101-F1
#
_cell.length_a   1.000
_cell.length_b   1.000
_cell.length_c   1.000
_cell.angle_alpha   90.00
_cell.angle_beta   90.00
_cell.angle_gamma   90.00
#
_symmetry.space_group_name_H-M   'P 1'
#
loop_
_entity.id
_entity.type
_entity.pdbx_description
1 polymer ?
#
loop_
_entity_poly.entity_id
_entity_poly.type
_entity_poly.pdbx_seq_one_letter_code
_entity_poly.pdbx_strand_id
1 'polypeptide(L)'
;YKPLRGGSYIDLPLFIKIKKAVVNVKNKDDKCFAYALLSALYPAEDNVERPIKYKDYMDKVDFSCIDFPTPIWQIHKFEKTNKININIF
;
A
#
# COMPACT_ATOMS: atom_id res chain seq x y z
N TYR A 1 15.77 -9.64 16.13
CA TYR A 1 14.72 -8.64 15.83
C TYR A 1 14.54 -8.60 14.32
N LYS A 2 13.43 -9.08 13.76
CA LYS A 2 13.14 -8.98 12.32
C LYS A 2 12.25 -7.75 12.12
N PRO A 3 12.75 -6.66 11.51
CA PRO A 3 11.87 -5.56 11.16
C PRO A 3 10.80 -6.09 10.21
N LEU A 4 9.56 -5.61 10.40
CA LEU A 4 8.40 -5.91 9.58
C LEU A 4 8.79 -5.80 8.10
N ARG A 5 9.03 -6.95 7.46
CA ARG A 5 9.21 -7.00 6.01
C ARG A 5 7.84 -6.72 5.43
N GLY A 6 7.61 -5.48 4.99
CA GLY A 6 6.57 -5.20 4.01
C GLY A 6 6.84 -6.08 2.79
N GLY A 7 5.81 -6.72 2.27
CA GLY A 7 5.93 -7.67 1.17
C GLY A 7 4.52 -8.07 0.75
N SER A 8 4.01 -9.12 1.37
CA SER A 8 2.67 -9.64 1.11
C SER A 8 1.64 -9.25 2.16
N TYR A 9 0.37 -9.57 1.89
CA TYR A 9 -0.74 -9.46 2.83
C TYR A 9 -0.40 -10.06 4.20
N ILE A 10 -0.61 -9.26 5.25
CA ILE A 10 -0.59 -9.68 6.65
C ILE A 10 -2.01 -9.49 7.17
N ASP A 11 -2.58 -10.53 7.81
CA ASP A 11 -3.93 -10.40 8.34
C ASP A 11 -3.95 -9.39 9.49
N LEU A 12 -4.98 -8.55 9.51
CA LEU A 12 -5.13 -7.54 10.54
C LEU A 12 -5.50 -8.21 11.87
N PRO A 13 -5.01 -7.69 13.00
CA PRO A 13 -5.57 -8.01 14.30
C PRO A 13 -7.09 -7.81 14.33
N LEU A 14 -7.79 -8.73 14.99
CA LEU A 14 -9.26 -8.80 14.98
C LEU A 14 -9.92 -7.45 15.33
N PHE A 15 -9.36 -6.74 16.31
CA PHE A 15 -9.90 -5.45 16.78
C PHE A 15 -9.85 -4.33 15.73
N ILE A 16 -8.89 -4.37 14.78
CA ILE A 16 -8.82 -3.41 13.66
C ILE A 16 -9.75 -3.87 12.55
N LYS A 17 -9.75 -5.17 12.26
CA LYS A 17 -10.55 -5.80 11.21
C LYS A 17 -12.05 -5.57 11.42
N ILE A 18 -12.53 -5.65 12.66
CA ILE A 18 -13.94 -5.43 13.02
C ILE A 18 -14.35 -3.97 12.79
N LYS A 19 -13.44 -3.01 13.02
CA LYS A 19 -13.72 -1.58 12.83
C LYS A 19 -13.94 -1.20 11.37
N LYS A 20 -13.46 -2.01 10.42
CA LYS A 20 -13.54 -1.74 8.97
C LYS A 20 -13.01 -0.35 8.56
N ALA A 21 -12.17 0.26 9.39
CA ALA A 21 -11.63 1.60 9.20
C ALA A 21 -10.33 1.61 8.40
N VAL A 22 -9.78 0.43 8.10
CA VAL A 22 -8.50 0.24 7.40
C VAL A 22 -8.74 -0.65 6.20
N VAL A 23 -8.26 -0.21 5.03
CA VAL A 23 -8.22 -1.04 3.83
C VAL A 23 -6.98 -1.93 3.90
N ASN A 24 -7.19 -3.24 3.96
CA ASN A 24 -6.10 -4.22 3.90
C ASN A 24 -6.20 -5.01 2.60
N VAL A 25 -5.45 -4.56 1.59
CA VAL A 25 -5.43 -5.19 0.27
C VAL A 25 -4.73 -6.55 0.36
N LYS A 26 -5.42 -7.60 -0.08
CA LYS A 26 -4.95 -8.99 -0.09
C LYS A 26 -4.01 -9.24 -1.27
N ASN A 27 -2.81 -8.66 -1.22
CA ASN A 27 -1.80 -8.83 -2.24
C ASN A 27 -0.93 -10.08 -2.00
N LYS A 28 -0.53 -10.76 -3.08
CA LYS A 28 0.36 -11.94 -3.07
C LYS A 28 1.78 -11.63 -3.52
N ASP A 29 2.00 -10.43 -4.04
CA ASP A 29 3.29 -9.89 -4.50
C ASP A 29 3.89 -8.94 -3.45
N ASP A 30 5.05 -8.35 -3.73
CA ASP A 30 5.73 -7.42 -2.81
C ASP A 30 5.29 -5.94 -2.97
N LYS A 31 4.13 -5.71 -3.58
CA LYS A 31 3.62 -4.36 -3.93
C LYS A 31 2.65 -3.78 -2.89
N CYS A 32 2.73 -4.21 -1.64
CA CYS A 32 1.81 -3.78 -0.58
C CYS A 32 1.76 -2.25 -0.41
N PHE A 33 2.91 -1.57 -0.54
CA PHE A 33 3.00 -0.11 -0.47
C PHE A 33 2.20 0.58 -1.58
N ALA A 34 2.35 0.11 -2.83
CA ALA A 34 1.61 0.66 -3.95
C ALA A 34 0.10 0.43 -3.78
N TYR A 35 -0.31 -0.76 -3.36
CA TYR A 35 -1.73 -1.04 -3.11
C TYR A 35 -2.30 -0.20 -1.97
N ALA A 36 -1.57 0.01 -0.88
CA ALA A 36 -1.98 0.88 0.21
C ALA A 36 -2.18 2.32 -0.28
N LEU A 37 -1.21 2.85 -1.03
CA LEU A 37 -1.30 4.19 -1.59
C LEU A 37 -2.47 4.34 -2.57
N LEU A 38 -2.61 3.41 -3.52
CA LEU A 38 -3.69 3.44 -4.51
C LEU A 38 -5.06 3.29 -3.85
N SER A 39 -5.18 2.51 -2.77
CA SER A 39 -6.42 2.40 -2.02
C SER A 39 -6.84 3.69 -1.32
N ALA A 40 -5.87 4.54 -0.96
CA ALA A 40 -6.12 5.86 -0.37
C ALA A 40 -6.43 6.93 -1.43
N LEU A 41 -5.74 6.89 -2.58
CA LEU A 41 -5.92 7.87 -3.68
C LEU A 41 -7.16 7.57 -4.54
N TYR A 42 -7.43 6.30 -4.80
CA TYR A 42 -8.52 5.81 -5.63
C TYR A 42 -9.33 4.79 -4.83
N PRO A 43 -10.11 5.25 -3.83
CA PRO A 43 -10.93 4.36 -3.02
C PRO A 43 -11.90 3.58 -3.91
N ALA A 44 -11.92 2.25 -3.76
CA ALA A 44 -12.88 1.41 -4.45
C ALA A 44 -14.20 1.40 -3.69
N GLU A 45 -15.32 1.35 -4.41
CA GLU A 45 -16.66 1.30 -3.80
C GLU A 45 -16.93 -0.07 -3.14
N ASP A 46 -16.53 -1.14 -3.82
CA ASP A 46 -16.76 -2.52 -3.39
C ASP A 46 -15.49 -3.38 -3.52
N ASN A 47 -15.38 -4.38 -2.63
CA ASN A 47 -14.28 -5.34 -2.60
C ASN A 47 -12.90 -4.65 -2.53
N VAL A 48 -12.77 -3.65 -1.66
CA VAL A 48 -11.55 -2.85 -1.43
C VAL A 48 -10.31 -3.70 -1.09
N GLU A 49 -10.51 -4.93 -0.65
CA GLU A 49 -9.42 -5.86 -0.36
C GLU A 49 -8.79 -6.47 -1.63
N ARG A 50 -9.39 -6.30 -2.82
CA ARG A 50 -8.92 -6.97 -4.04
C ARG A 50 -7.86 -6.12 -4.77
N PRO A 51 -6.63 -6.63 -4.96
CA PRO A 51 -5.57 -5.90 -5.67
C PRO A 51 -5.92 -5.60 -7.13
N ILE A 52 -6.80 -6.40 -7.76
CA ILE A 52 -7.19 -6.21 -9.16
C ILE A 52 -7.88 -4.85 -9.41
N LYS A 53 -8.56 -4.30 -8.39
CA LYS A 53 -9.22 -2.99 -8.46
C LYS A 53 -8.22 -1.84 -8.62
N TYR A 54 -6.98 -2.05 -8.21
CA TYR A 54 -5.96 -1.01 -8.18
C TYR A 54 -4.94 -1.16 -9.31
N LYS A 55 -4.94 -2.27 -10.05
CA LYS A 55 -3.97 -2.50 -11.13
C LYS A 55 -4.05 -1.41 -12.21
N ASP A 56 -5.26 -0.98 -12.57
CA ASP A 56 -5.47 0.04 -13.59
C ASP A 56 -4.99 1.44 -13.16
N TYR A 57 -4.81 1.65 -11.85
CA TYR A 57 -4.30 2.91 -11.30
C TYR A 57 -2.79 2.86 -11.06
N MET A 58 -2.16 1.70 -11.22
CA MET A 58 -0.71 1.54 -11.01
C MET A 58 0.10 2.43 -11.97
N ASP A 59 -0.40 2.65 -13.18
CA ASP A 59 0.25 3.48 -14.19
C ASP A 59 0.04 4.99 -13.97
N LYS A 60 -0.86 5.38 -13.04
CA LYS A 60 -1.12 6.80 -12.72
C LYS A 60 -0.16 7.39 -11.70
N VAL A 61 0.64 6.54 -11.06
CA VAL A 61 1.56 6.94 -9.99
C VAL A 61 2.95 6.48 -10.37
N ASP A 62 3.94 7.37 -10.22
CA ASP A 62 5.31 7.04 -10.58
C ASP A 62 6.00 6.25 -9.47
N PHE A 63 6.03 4.92 -9.65
CA PHE A 63 6.75 3.97 -8.80
C PHE A 63 8.16 3.66 -9.29
N SER A 64 8.66 4.29 -10.37
CA SER A 64 10.00 4.02 -10.90
C SER A 64 11.13 4.43 -9.95
N CYS A 65 10.82 5.32 -9.00
CA CYS A 65 11.78 5.87 -8.06
C CYS A 65 12.03 4.98 -6.82
N ILE A 66 11.27 3.88 -6.67
CA ILE A 66 11.31 2.95 -5.54
C ILE A 66 11.43 1.50 -6.01
N ASP A 67 11.97 0.65 -5.14
CA ASP A 67 12.01 -0.79 -5.33
C ASP A 67 10.86 -1.48 -4.57
N PHE A 68 10.55 -2.72 -4.93
CA PHE A 68 9.62 -3.58 -4.19
C PHE A 68 10.35 -4.81 -3.65
N PRO A 69 10.18 -5.17 -2.36
CA PRO A 69 9.41 -4.45 -1.34
C PRO A 69 10.03 -3.10 -0.96
N THR A 70 9.18 -2.08 -0.83
CA THR A 70 9.63 -0.70 -0.65
C THR A 70 10.27 -0.47 0.71
N PRO A 71 11.58 -0.15 0.76
CA PRO A 71 12.22 0.20 2.00
C PRO A 71 11.83 1.60 2.47
N ILE A 72 11.76 1.79 3.78
CA ILE A 72 11.28 3.03 4.41
C ILE A 72 12.06 4.27 3.93
N TRP A 73 13.38 4.15 3.74
CA TRP A 73 14.21 5.27 3.28
C TRP A 73 13.89 5.72 1.85
N GLN A 74 13.33 4.85 1.00
CA GLN A 74 12.91 5.21 -0.36
C GLN A 74 11.55 5.90 -0.37
N ILE A 75 10.75 5.78 0.69
CA ILE A 75 9.44 6.45 0.76
C ILE A 75 9.63 7.97 0.79
N HIS A 76 10.63 8.49 1.50
CA HIS A 76 10.96 9.92 1.46
C HIS A 76 11.29 10.43 0.05
N LYS A 77 11.92 9.59 -0.77
CA LYS A 77 12.19 9.90 -2.18
C LYS A 77 10.88 9.91 -2.98
N PHE A 78 10.04 8.91 -2.76
CA PHE A 78 8.73 8.80 -3.39
C PHE A 78 7.82 9.99 -3.09
N GLU A 79 7.74 10.42 -1.82
CA GLU A 79 6.97 11.57 -1.36
C GLU A 79 7.39 12.85 -2.08
N LYS A 80 8.69 13.09 -2.21
CA LYS A 80 9.23 14.26 -2.94
C LYS A 80 8.93 14.22 -4.43
N THR A 81 9.06 13.04 -5.06
CA THR A 81 8.80 12.88 -6.49
C THR A 81 7.32 13.09 -6.83
N ASN A 82 6.43 12.45 -6.07
CA ASN A 82 4.99 12.51 -6.33
C ASN A 82 4.29 13.69 -5.64
N LYS A 83 4.99 14.46 -4.79
CA LYS A 83 4.47 15.57 -3.97
C LYS A 83 3.28 15.14 -3.09
N ILE A 84 3.40 13.97 -2.46
CA ILE A 84 2.40 13.39 -1.54
C ILE A 84 3.06 13.22 -0.18
N ASN A 85 2.28 13.41 0.89
CA ASN A 85 2.71 13.11 2.26
C ASN A 85 2.12 11.78 2.71
N ILE A 86 2.97 10.87 3.18
CA ILE A 86 2.64 9.51 3.60
C ILE A 86 3.05 9.34 5.05
N ASN A 87 2.11 8.86 5.87
CA ASN A 87 2.40 8.54 7.26
C ASN A 87 2.50 7.03 7.45
N ILE A 88 3.59 6.57 8.04
CA ILE A 88 3.88 5.14 8.25
C ILE A 88 3.90 4.89 9.76
N PHE A 89 3.08 3.94 10.20
CA PHE A 89 2.91 3.54 11.60
C PHE A 89 3.17 2.06 11.81
#